data_AF-A0A2A4P835-F1
#
_entry.id   AF-A0A2A4P835-F1
#
_cell.length_a   1.000
_cell.length_b   1.000
_cell.length_c   1.000
_cell.angle_alpha   90.00
_cell.angle_beta   90.00
_cell.angle_gamma   90.00
#
_symmetry.space_group_name_H-M   'P 1'
#
loop_
_entity.id
_entity.type
_entity.pdbx_description
1 polymer ?
#
loop_
_entity_poly.entity_id
_entity_poly.type
_entity_poly.pdbx_seq_one_letter_code
_entity_poly.pdbx_strand_id
1 'polypeptide(L)'
;MLFAGADSGENKQMQENTLQLEVEQHLQGVPFGAQALYRRLEEHHQETAAHARRTARYAMQLALESGRFNDAQVADIWLGALLHDIGKIAVPLAILDKPGGLSAPEWEVIRCHTLWGEQLIKPFVSDHPIVLEAVRSEHERFDGRGYPDGLSGKWIPDSARIIMVCDTFDAVTHARSYRPGRSPEKAIEILIAGAGSQFDPYWVGIAIRAWASSKITPPAILREGQSTRESATHFEAA
;
A
#
# COMPACT_ATOMS: atom_id res chain seq x y z
N MET A 1 -3.52 33.18 25.67
CA MET A 1 -3.93 31.78 25.90
C MET A 1 -4.80 31.38 24.73
N LEU A 2 -4.21 30.82 23.67
CA LEU A 2 -4.94 30.35 22.49
C LEU A 2 -4.38 28.97 22.13
N PHE A 3 -5.29 27.99 22.22
CA PHE A 3 -5.32 26.65 21.64
C PHE A 3 -3.98 25.88 21.54
N ALA A 4 -3.75 25.07 22.58
CA ALA A 4 -2.84 23.92 22.51
C ALA A 4 -3.48 22.80 21.68
N GLY A 5 -2.65 22.08 20.92
CA GLY A 5 -3.06 21.25 19.79
C GLY A 5 -3.88 20.01 20.14
N ALA A 6 -4.92 19.78 19.33
CA ALA A 6 -5.71 18.55 19.24
C ALA A 6 -5.85 18.01 17.80
N ASP A 7 -5.30 18.72 16.79
CA ASP A 7 -5.79 18.59 15.41
C ASP A 7 -5.13 17.46 14.58
N SER A 8 -3.93 16.98 14.95
CA SER A 8 -3.22 15.97 14.15
C SER A 8 -3.62 14.52 14.46
N GLY A 9 -3.98 14.22 15.71
CA GLY A 9 -4.36 12.87 16.14
C GLY A 9 -5.80 12.50 15.79
N GLU A 10 -6.74 13.43 16.00
CA GLU A 10 -8.17 13.21 15.73
C GLU A 10 -8.43 13.04 14.23
N ASN A 11 -7.76 13.82 13.38
CA ASN A 11 -7.90 13.71 11.93
C ASN A 11 -7.36 12.36 11.41
N LYS A 12 -6.25 11.87 11.96
CA LYS A 12 -5.70 10.56 11.59
C LYS A 12 -6.62 9.42 12.02
N GLN A 13 -7.15 9.46 13.25
CA GLN A 13 -8.09 8.45 13.73
C GLN A 13 -9.38 8.43 12.91
N MET A 14 -9.90 9.60 12.54
CA MET A 14 -11.08 9.72 11.68
C MET A 14 -10.84 9.15 10.28
N GLN A 15 -9.66 9.37 9.70
CA GLN A 15 -9.27 8.79 8.41
C GLN A 15 -9.18 7.25 8.48
N GLU A 16 -8.59 6.72 9.54
CA GLU A 16 -8.51 5.27 9.77
C GLU A 16 -9.88 4.64 9.97
N ASN A 17 -10.78 5.30 10.71
CA ASN A 17 -12.16 4.84 10.89
C ASN A 17 -12.94 4.85 9.57
N THR A 18 -12.78 5.90 8.75
CA THR A 18 -13.41 6.00 7.43
C THR A 18 -12.95 4.86 6.52
N LEU A 19 -11.64 4.61 6.48
CA LEU A 19 -11.07 3.53 5.68
C LEU A 19 -11.53 2.14 6.17
N GLN A 20 -11.69 1.95 7.48
CA GLN A 20 -12.26 0.70 8.02
C GLN A 20 -13.68 0.47 7.51
N LEU A 21 -14.52 1.52 7.53
CA LEU A 21 -15.90 1.43 7.06
C LEU A 21 -15.96 1.10 5.56
N GLU A 22 -15.10 1.74 4.75
CA GLU A 22 -14.98 1.42 3.32
C GLU A 22 -14.62 -0.06 3.12
N VAL A 23 -13.65 -0.57 3.88
CA VAL A 23 -13.22 -1.98 3.79
C VAL A 23 -14.36 -2.92 4.19
N GLU A 24 -15.05 -2.68 5.29
CA GLU A 24 -16.19 -3.48 5.73
C GLU A 24 -17.32 -3.50 4.69
N GLN A 25 -17.56 -2.38 3.98
CA GLN A 25 -18.53 -2.34 2.88
C GLN A 25 -18.10 -3.23 1.70
N HIS A 26 -16.85 -3.13 1.27
CA HIS A 26 -16.34 -3.93 0.14
C HIS A 26 -16.24 -5.43 0.50
N LEU A 27 -15.95 -5.76 1.76
CA LEU A 27 -15.91 -7.14 2.24
C LEU A 27 -17.25 -7.86 2.17
N GLN A 28 -18.39 -7.17 2.12
CA GLN A 28 -19.72 -7.82 2.04
C GLN A 28 -19.87 -8.71 0.80
N GLY A 29 -19.15 -8.41 -0.29
CA GLY A 29 -19.14 -9.21 -1.52
C GLY A 29 -18.05 -10.29 -1.57
N VAL A 30 -17.20 -10.39 -0.55
CA VAL A 30 -16.04 -11.30 -0.51
C VAL A 30 -16.42 -12.64 0.14
N PRO A 31 -15.89 -13.78 -0.30
CA PRO A 31 -16.12 -15.08 0.37
C PRO A 31 -15.82 -15.02 1.87
N PHE A 32 -16.73 -15.56 2.69
CA PHE A 32 -16.66 -15.48 4.16
C PHE A 32 -15.32 -15.93 4.74
N GLY A 33 -14.72 -16.99 4.18
CA GLY A 33 -13.41 -17.47 4.63
C GLY A 33 -12.29 -16.46 4.44
N ALA A 34 -12.28 -15.71 3.33
CA ALA A 34 -11.31 -14.64 3.10
C ALA A 34 -11.55 -13.45 4.05
N GLN A 35 -12.82 -13.11 4.34
CA GLN A 35 -13.14 -12.09 5.35
C GLN A 35 -12.63 -12.51 6.74
N ALA A 36 -12.84 -13.77 7.13
CA ALA A 36 -12.40 -14.30 8.42
C ALA A 36 -10.88 -14.29 8.55
N LEU A 37 -10.15 -14.61 7.48
CA LEU A 37 -8.69 -14.49 7.43
C LEU A 37 -8.23 -13.04 7.61
N TYR A 38 -8.85 -12.08 6.91
CA TYR A 38 -8.52 -10.66 7.10
C TYR A 38 -8.76 -10.19 8.54
N ARG A 39 -9.90 -10.54 9.16
CA ARG A 39 -10.17 -10.23 10.57
C ARG A 39 -9.12 -10.87 11.49
N ARG A 40 -8.67 -12.09 11.17
CA ARG A 40 -7.61 -12.77 11.91
C ARG A 40 -6.27 -12.04 11.80
N LEU A 41 -5.94 -11.47 10.64
CA LEU A 41 -4.75 -10.62 10.48
C LEU A 41 -4.85 -9.38 11.36
N GLU A 42 -6.01 -8.73 11.39
CA GLU A 42 -6.26 -7.54 12.22
C GLU A 42 -6.09 -7.82 13.71
N GLU A 43 -6.57 -8.97 14.20
CA GLU A 43 -6.33 -9.44 15.57
C GLU A 43 -4.87 -9.79 15.83
N HIS A 44 -4.19 -10.37 14.84
CA HIS A 44 -2.81 -10.84 14.98
C HIS A 44 -1.80 -9.69 14.97
N HIS A 45 -1.94 -8.75 14.04
CA HIS A 45 -1.01 -7.64 13.84
C HIS A 45 -1.70 -6.40 13.25
N GLN A 46 -2.08 -5.48 14.13
CA GLN A 46 -2.84 -4.28 13.77
C GLN A 46 -2.10 -3.36 12.78
N GLU A 47 -0.77 -3.23 12.90
CA GLU A 47 0.04 -2.40 12.00
C GLU A 47 -0.01 -2.92 10.56
N THR A 48 0.13 -4.25 10.38
CA THR A 48 0.01 -4.90 9.05
C THR A 48 -1.40 -4.74 8.48
N ALA A 49 -2.45 -4.93 9.28
CA ALA A 49 -3.83 -4.74 8.80
C ALA A 49 -4.12 -3.27 8.42
N ALA A 50 -3.65 -2.30 9.21
CA ALA A 50 -3.78 -0.88 8.86
C ALA A 50 -3.05 -0.53 7.57
N HIS A 51 -1.85 -1.08 7.36
CA HIS A 51 -1.11 -0.97 6.11
C HIS A 51 -1.88 -1.56 4.92
N ALA A 52 -2.36 -2.80 5.05
CA ALA A 52 -3.09 -3.49 3.98
C ALA A 52 -4.33 -2.71 3.52
N ARG A 53 -5.08 -2.09 4.45
CA ARG A 53 -6.22 -1.23 4.10
C ARG A 53 -5.85 -0.05 3.22
N ARG A 54 -4.75 0.65 3.55
CA ARG A 54 -4.30 1.82 2.78
C ARG A 54 -3.76 1.40 1.42
N THR A 55 -2.96 0.33 1.39
CA THR A 55 -2.46 -0.28 0.15
C THR A 55 -3.61 -0.69 -0.77
N ALA A 56 -4.66 -1.33 -0.25
CA ALA A 56 -5.84 -1.73 -1.01
C ALA A 56 -6.58 -0.54 -1.63
N ARG A 57 -6.76 0.54 -0.88
CA ARG A 57 -7.36 1.78 -1.40
C ARG A 57 -6.53 2.37 -2.54
N TYR A 58 -5.21 2.45 -2.40
CA TYR A 58 -4.33 2.96 -3.45
C TYR A 58 -4.35 2.07 -4.69
N ALA A 59 -4.30 0.75 -4.52
CA ALA A 59 -4.30 -0.21 -5.62
C ALA A 59 -5.61 -0.14 -6.43
N MET A 60 -6.76 -0.07 -5.75
CA MET A 60 -8.07 0.10 -6.39
C MET A 60 -8.12 1.38 -7.23
N GLN A 61 -7.68 2.50 -6.66
CA GLN A 61 -7.69 3.78 -7.37
C GLN A 61 -6.74 3.77 -8.57
N LEU A 62 -5.55 3.17 -8.43
CA LEU A 62 -4.60 3.04 -9.52
C LEU A 62 -5.15 2.18 -10.67
N ALA A 63 -5.84 1.10 -10.32
CA ALA A 63 -6.50 0.23 -11.28
C ALA A 63 -7.61 0.99 -12.05
N LEU A 64 -8.45 1.76 -11.36
CA LEU A 64 -9.50 2.59 -11.97
C LEU A 64 -8.92 3.66 -12.90
N GLU A 65 -7.94 4.44 -12.43
CA GLU A 65 -7.31 5.51 -13.22
C GLU A 65 -6.54 4.98 -14.46
N SER A 66 -6.19 3.69 -14.47
CA SER A 66 -5.57 3.07 -15.64
C SER A 66 -6.53 2.89 -16.81
N GLY A 67 -7.83 2.74 -16.53
CA GLY A 67 -8.85 2.39 -17.53
C GLY A 67 -8.66 1.02 -18.18
N ARG A 68 -7.83 0.13 -17.60
CA ARG A 68 -7.46 -1.17 -18.18
C ARG A 68 -8.24 -2.36 -17.62
N PHE A 69 -8.94 -2.17 -16.51
CA PHE A 69 -9.61 -3.24 -15.78
C PHE A 69 -11.11 -2.98 -15.76
N ASN A 70 -11.88 -4.05 -15.88
CA ASN A 70 -13.32 -3.99 -15.57
C ASN A 70 -13.55 -4.02 -14.04
N ASP A 71 -14.78 -3.76 -13.61
CA ASP A 71 -15.14 -3.65 -12.19
C ASP A 71 -14.76 -4.90 -11.37
N ALA A 72 -14.93 -6.10 -11.94
CA ALA A 72 -14.57 -7.35 -11.26
C ALA A 72 -13.05 -7.48 -11.07
N GLN A 73 -12.26 -7.13 -12.08
CA GLN A 73 -10.79 -7.12 -11.98
C GLN A 73 -10.29 -6.05 -11.00
N VAL A 74 -10.94 -4.89 -10.95
CA VAL A 74 -10.64 -3.84 -9.95
C VAL A 74 -10.92 -4.35 -8.53
N ALA A 75 -12.06 -5.02 -8.33
CA ALA A 75 -12.41 -5.63 -7.05
C ALA A 75 -11.39 -6.71 -6.63
N ASP A 76 -10.91 -7.53 -7.58
CA ASP A 76 -9.87 -8.52 -7.31
C ASP A 76 -8.51 -7.88 -6.99
N ILE A 77 -8.12 -6.80 -7.66
CA ILE A 77 -6.89 -6.05 -7.33
C ILE A 77 -6.99 -5.45 -5.93
N TRP A 78 -8.15 -4.88 -5.58
CA TRP A 78 -8.41 -4.38 -4.24
C TRP A 78 -8.30 -5.48 -3.19
N LEU A 79 -8.94 -6.64 -3.42
CA LEU A 79 -8.91 -7.77 -2.50
C LEU A 79 -7.52 -8.38 -2.37
N GLY A 80 -6.80 -8.55 -3.49
CA GLY A 80 -5.42 -9.00 -3.51
C GLY A 80 -4.50 -8.07 -2.71
N ALA A 81 -4.69 -6.75 -2.86
CA ALA A 81 -3.96 -5.75 -2.08
C ALA A 81 -4.36 -5.73 -0.59
N LEU A 82 -5.59 -6.08 -0.24
CA LEU A 82 -6.01 -6.22 1.17
C LEU A 82 -5.42 -7.46 1.84
N LEU A 83 -5.19 -8.51 1.05
CA LEU A 83 -4.73 -9.83 1.52
C LEU A 83 -3.25 -10.10 1.24
N HIS A 84 -2.51 -9.17 0.64
CA HIS A 84 -1.12 -9.39 0.21
C HIS A 84 -0.24 -9.95 1.35
N ASP A 85 -0.35 -9.32 2.51
CA ASP A 85 0.40 -9.66 3.70
C ASP A 85 -0.25 -10.75 4.58
N ILE A 86 -1.30 -11.43 4.12
CA ILE A 86 -2.09 -12.36 4.97
C ILE A 86 -1.26 -13.52 5.53
N GLY A 87 -0.22 -13.94 4.80
CA GLY A 87 0.70 -14.97 5.28
C GLY A 87 1.51 -14.58 6.51
N LYS A 88 1.56 -13.29 6.88
CA LYS A 88 2.23 -12.83 8.11
C LYS A 88 1.56 -13.35 9.39
N ILE A 89 0.35 -13.91 9.32
CA ILE A 89 -0.26 -14.66 10.43
C ILE A 89 0.62 -15.85 10.87
N ALA A 90 1.41 -16.43 9.95
CA ALA A 90 2.32 -17.53 10.25
C ALA A 90 3.73 -17.06 10.67
N VAL A 91 4.03 -15.75 10.63
CA VAL A 91 5.32 -15.20 11.06
C VAL A 91 5.27 -14.92 12.57
N PRO A 92 6.26 -15.39 13.36
CA PRO A 92 6.34 -15.06 14.78
C PRO A 92 6.36 -13.55 15.03
N LEU A 93 5.54 -13.07 15.99
CA LEU A 93 5.51 -11.65 16.39
C LEU A 93 6.89 -11.13 16.81
N ALA A 94 7.73 -11.96 17.43
CA ALA A 94 9.10 -11.58 17.79
C ALA A 94 9.99 -11.24 16.58
N ILE A 95 9.63 -11.67 15.37
CA ILE A 95 10.28 -11.29 14.11
C ILE A 95 9.58 -10.04 13.53
N LEU A 96 8.25 -10.02 13.50
CA LEU A 96 7.48 -8.88 12.95
C LEU A 96 7.73 -7.57 13.71
N ASP A 97 7.78 -7.63 15.04
CA ASP A 97 7.93 -6.47 15.93
C ASP A 97 9.39 -6.26 16.37
N LYS A 98 10.35 -6.95 15.74
CA LYS A 98 11.75 -6.88 16.14
C LYS A 98 12.29 -5.46 15.99
N PRO A 99 12.83 -4.83 17.05
CA PRO A 99 13.48 -3.55 16.91
C PRO A 99 14.81 -3.71 16.15
N GLY A 100 15.00 -2.91 15.11
CA GLY A 100 16.24 -2.90 14.32
C GLY A 100 16.20 -3.84 13.11
N GLY A 101 17.37 -4.32 12.69
CA GLY A 101 17.50 -5.16 11.49
C GLY A 101 17.18 -6.63 11.75
N LEU A 102 16.58 -7.28 10.75
CA LEU A 102 16.42 -8.73 10.71
C LEU A 102 17.73 -9.39 10.25
N SER A 103 18.05 -10.53 10.84
CA SER A 103 19.09 -11.45 10.39
C SER A 103 18.68 -12.16 9.10
N ALA A 104 19.64 -12.77 8.39
CA ALA A 104 19.35 -13.50 7.16
C ALA A 104 18.31 -14.63 7.35
N PRO A 105 18.38 -15.48 8.41
CA PRO A 105 17.36 -16.49 8.65
C PRO A 105 15.96 -15.91 8.94
N GLU A 106 15.89 -14.78 9.65
CA GLU A 106 14.62 -14.10 9.91
C GLU A 106 14.01 -13.53 8.63
N TRP A 107 14.85 -13.02 7.72
CA TRP A 107 14.40 -12.60 6.39
C TRP A 107 13.83 -13.75 5.57
N GLU A 108 14.42 -14.95 5.62
CA GLU A 108 13.88 -16.12 4.92
C GLU A 108 12.49 -16.49 5.45
N VAL A 109 12.28 -16.43 6.78
CA VAL A 109 10.95 -16.64 7.39
C VAL A 109 9.95 -15.58 6.92
N ILE A 110 10.36 -14.30 6.88
CA ILE A 110 9.49 -13.23 6.38
C ILE A 110 9.10 -13.49 4.93
N ARG A 111 10.03 -13.85 4.05
CA ARG A 111 9.73 -14.08 2.61
C ARG A 111 8.68 -15.15 2.36
N CYS A 112 8.56 -16.14 3.25
CA CYS A 112 7.57 -17.19 3.15
C CYS A 112 6.11 -16.70 3.25
N HIS A 113 5.84 -15.47 3.73
CA HIS A 113 4.46 -14.97 3.84
C HIS A 113 3.73 -14.93 2.49
N THR A 114 4.43 -14.73 1.37
CA THR A 114 3.83 -14.78 0.03
C THR A 114 3.25 -16.16 -0.29
N LEU A 115 4.03 -17.21 -0.01
CA LEU A 115 3.64 -18.61 -0.23
C LEU A 115 2.56 -19.07 0.76
N TRP A 116 2.72 -18.75 2.04
CA TRP A 116 1.73 -19.07 3.06
C TRP A 116 0.44 -18.32 2.83
N GLY A 117 0.53 -17.06 2.41
CA GLY A 117 -0.60 -16.21 2.09
C GLY A 117 -1.44 -16.81 0.98
N GLU A 118 -0.82 -17.11 -0.17
CA GLU A 118 -1.48 -17.79 -1.29
C GLU A 118 -2.15 -19.10 -0.84
N GLN A 119 -1.43 -19.94 -0.09
CA GLN A 119 -1.95 -21.22 0.40
C GLN A 119 -3.17 -21.04 1.31
N LEU A 120 -3.18 -20.02 2.18
CA LEU A 120 -4.28 -19.73 3.10
C LEU A 120 -5.54 -19.27 2.37
N ILE A 121 -5.40 -18.40 1.36
CA ILE A 121 -6.56 -17.81 0.69
C ILE A 121 -7.13 -18.70 -0.42
N LYS A 122 -6.29 -19.55 -1.04
CA LYS A 122 -6.67 -20.37 -2.20
C LYS A 122 -7.97 -21.18 -2.06
N PRO A 123 -8.29 -21.81 -0.91
CA PRO A 123 -9.57 -22.51 -0.74
C PRO A 123 -10.81 -21.62 -0.85
N PHE A 124 -10.67 -20.31 -0.68
CA PHE A 124 -11.78 -19.36 -0.63
C PHE A 124 -11.87 -18.47 -1.88
N VAL A 125 -10.77 -18.29 -2.61
CA VAL A 125 -10.69 -17.39 -3.77
C VAL A 125 -10.13 -18.07 -5.02
N SER A 126 -10.30 -19.38 -5.16
CA SER A 126 -9.77 -20.15 -6.30
C SER A 126 -10.25 -19.66 -7.67
N ASP A 127 -11.43 -19.05 -7.72
CA ASP A 127 -12.02 -18.49 -8.95
C ASP A 127 -11.56 -17.05 -9.22
N HIS A 128 -10.69 -16.49 -8.37
CA HIS A 128 -10.15 -15.14 -8.45
C HIS A 128 -8.61 -15.17 -8.63
N PRO A 129 -8.11 -15.53 -9.82
CA PRO A 129 -6.67 -15.69 -10.05
C PRO A 129 -5.86 -14.42 -9.80
N ILE A 130 -6.43 -13.24 -10.04
CA ILE A 130 -5.79 -11.93 -9.80
C ILE A 130 -5.43 -11.77 -8.32
N VAL A 131 -6.28 -12.26 -7.41
CA VAL A 131 -6.07 -12.20 -5.95
C VAL A 131 -4.90 -13.11 -5.57
N LEU A 132 -4.85 -14.33 -6.10
CA LEU A 132 -3.75 -15.27 -5.84
C LEU A 132 -2.41 -14.75 -6.38
N GLU A 133 -2.42 -14.23 -7.59
CA GLU A 133 -1.26 -13.61 -8.25
C GLU A 133 -0.72 -12.42 -7.46
N ALA A 134 -1.62 -11.57 -6.95
CA ALA A 134 -1.30 -10.43 -6.10
C ALA A 134 -0.54 -10.87 -4.84
N VAL A 135 -1.11 -11.80 -4.06
CA VAL A 135 -0.51 -12.25 -2.79
C VAL A 135 0.83 -12.97 -3.01
N ARG A 136 0.92 -13.81 -4.04
CA ARG A 136 2.15 -14.57 -4.29
C ARG A 136 3.30 -13.69 -4.79
N SER A 137 3.00 -12.77 -5.71
CA SER A 137 4.03 -12.11 -6.54
C SER A 137 4.29 -10.65 -6.14
N GLU A 138 3.70 -10.15 -5.07
CA GLU A 138 3.82 -8.73 -4.69
C GLU A 138 5.25 -8.23 -4.44
N HIS A 139 6.16 -9.14 -4.13
CA HIS A 139 7.58 -8.83 -3.90
C HIS A 139 8.48 -9.14 -5.11
N GLU A 140 7.87 -9.49 -6.25
CA GLU A 140 8.59 -9.58 -7.51
C GLU A 140 9.02 -8.18 -7.97
N ARG A 141 10.26 -8.11 -8.46
CA ARG A 141 10.85 -6.86 -8.90
C ARG A 141 10.91 -6.83 -10.41
N PHE A 142 10.63 -5.68 -11.01
CA PHE A 142 10.63 -5.54 -12.47
C PHE A 142 11.96 -5.99 -13.13
N ASP A 143 13.08 -5.89 -12.41
CA ASP A 143 14.42 -6.35 -12.80
C ASP A 143 14.72 -7.83 -12.55
N GLY A 144 13.77 -8.62 -12.05
CA GLY A 144 13.94 -10.06 -11.79
C GLY A 144 14.72 -10.39 -10.52
N ARG A 145 15.06 -9.41 -9.68
CA ARG A 145 15.77 -9.64 -8.40
C ARG A 145 14.82 -9.82 -7.21
N GLY A 146 13.53 -10.02 -7.50
CA GLY A 146 12.47 -10.22 -6.52
C GLY A 146 12.36 -11.68 -6.07
N TYR A 147 11.26 -11.96 -5.38
CA TYR A 147 10.90 -13.28 -4.87
C TYR A 147 9.36 -13.40 -4.87
N PRO A 148 8.78 -14.62 -4.79
CA PRO A 148 9.43 -15.93 -4.57
C PRO A 148 9.95 -16.63 -5.83
N ASP A 149 9.50 -16.23 -7.02
CA ASP A 149 9.69 -16.95 -8.28
C ASP A 149 10.76 -16.31 -9.20
N GLY A 150 11.18 -15.07 -8.92
CA GLY A 150 12.18 -14.36 -9.72
C GLY A 150 11.62 -13.88 -11.06
N LEU A 151 10.32 -13.58 -11.11
CA LEU A 151 9.66 -13.05 -12.30
C LEU A 151 10.20 -11.66 -12.64
N SER A 152 10.26 -11.34 -13.93
CA SER A 152 10.78 -10.05 -14.41
C SER A 152 9.87 -9.40 -15.45
N GLY A 153 9.92 -8.07 -15.50
CA GLY A 153 9.18 -7.29 -16.47
C GLY A 153 7.68 -7.61 -16.47
N LYS A 154 7.16 -7.93 -17.66
CA LYS A 154 5.74 -8.23 -17.88
C LYS A 154 5.33 -9.67 -17.52
N TRP A 155 6.27 -10.52 -17.12
CA TRP A 155 5.94 -11.84 -16.57
C TRP A 155 5.38 -11.74 -15.15
N ILE A 156 5.63 -10.62 -14.47
CA ILE A 156 4.98 -10.30 -13.20
C ILE A 156 3.52 -9.90 -13.51
N PRO A 157 2.53 -10.46 -12.81
CA PRO A 157 1.13 -10.05 -12.96
C PRO A 157 0.95 -8.53 -12.76
N ASP A 158 -0.01 -7.93 -13.50
CA ASP A 158 -0.27 -6.49 -13.34
C ASP A 158 -0.70 -6.16 -11.90
N SER A 159 -1.45 -7.04 -11.23
CA SER A 159 -1.88 -6.85 -9.83
C SER A 159 -0.70 -6.72 -8.86
N ALA A 160 0.28 -7.62 -8.97
CA ALA A 160 1.50 -7.57 -8.17
C ALA A 160 2.35 -6.31 -8.47
N ARG A 161 2.47 -5.91 -9.74
CA ARG A 161 3.18 -4.68 -10.12
C ARG A 161 2.50 -3.41 -9.59
N ILE A 162 1.16 -3.40 -9.53
CA ILE A 162 0.37 -2.32 -8.89
C ILE A 162 0.64 -2.31 -7.37
N ILE A 163 0.51 -3.47 -6.72
CA ILE A 163 0.67 -3.59 -5.27
C ILE A 163 2.06 -3.17 -4.82
N MET A 164 3.13 -3.58 -5.51
CA MET A 164 4.51 -3.18 -5.18
C MET A 164 4.67 -1.64 -5.13
N VAL A 165 4.03 -0.91 -6.05
CA VAL A 165 4.06 0.56 -6.08
C VAL A 165 3.28 1.15 -4.90
N CYS A 166 2.09 0.62 -4.63
CA CYS A 166 1.22 1.08 -3.55
C CYS A 166 1.76 0.75 -2.15
N ASP A 167 2.26 -0.47 -1.94
CA ASP A 167 2.91 -0.94 -0.71
C ASP A 167 4.12 -0.05 -0.38
N THR A 168 5.01 0.16 -1.36
CA THR A 168 6.18 1.03 -1.16
C THR A 168 5.76 2.46 -0.79
N PHE A 169 4.74 3.00 -1.45
CA PHE A 169 4.26 4.34 -1.13
C PHE A 169 3.75 4.42 0.30
N ASP A 170 2.91 3.46 0.74
CA ASP A 170 2.41 3.41 2.10
C ASP A 170 3.53 3.24 3.14
N ALA A 171 4.44 2.29 2.89
CA ALA A 171 5.58 1.99 3.75
C ALA A 171 6.53 3.17 3.93
N VAL A 172 6.64 4.05 2.94
CA VAL A 172 7.46 5.26 3.03
C VAL A 172 6.73 6.38 3.77
N THR A 173 5.42 6.55 3.51
CA THR A 173 4.64 7.70 4.00
C THR A 173 4.14 7.54 5.42
N HIS A 174 3.91 6.31 5.87
CA HIS A 174 3.40 6.03 7.22
C HIS A 174 4.52 5.66 8.17
N ALA A 175 4.36 6.08 9.43
CA ALA A 175 5.27 5.70 10.49
C ALA A 175 5.16 4.19 10.76
N ARG A 176 6.31 3.55 10.94
CA ARG A 176 6.43 2.20 11.46
C ARG A 176 7.06 2.23 12.84
N SER A 177 6.92 1.16 13.60
CA SER A 177 7.42 1.06 14.98
C SER A 177 8.93 1.38 15.13
N TYR A 178 9.72 1.26 14.06
CA TYR A 178 11.16 1.56 14.01
C TYR A 178 11.54 2.83 13.21
N ARG A 179 10.60 3.55 12.58
CA ARG A 179 10.93 4.73 11.76
C ARG A 179 9.72 5.67 11.53
N PRO A 180 9.90 7.00 11.62
CA PRO A 180 8.85 7.94 11.23
C PRO A 180 8.54 7.89 9.73
N GLY A 181 7.28 8.16 9.39
CA GLY A 181 6.83 8.35 8.01
C GLY A 181 7.60 9.51 7.35
N ARG A 182 7.79 9.42 6.04
CA ARG A 182 8.37 10.49 5.21
C ARG A 182 7.27 11.17 4.40
N SER A 183 7.59 12.29 3.78
CA SER A 183 6.61 13.01 2.98
C SER A 183 6.21 12.22 1.71
N PRO A 184 5.00 12.45 1.17
CA PRO A 184 4.58 11.88 -0.12
C PRO A 184 5.55 12.17 -1.26
N GLU A 185 6.15 13.36 -1.29
CA GLU A 185 7.16 13.74 -2.29
C GLU A 185 8.35 12.80 -2.23
N LYS A 186 8.77 12.40 -1.02
CA LYS A 186 9.88 11.47 -0.87
C LYS A 186 9.53 10.06 -1.35
N ALA A 187 8.29 9.61 -1.16
CA ALA A 187 7.82 8.35 -1.71
C ALA A 187 7.82 8.38 -3.25
N ILE A 188 7.36 9.49 -3.84
CA ILE A 188 7.40 9.69 -5.29
C ILE A 188 8.83 9.67 -5.83
N GLU A 189 9.77 10.36 -5.17
CA GLU A 189 11.19 10.31 -5.55
C GLU A 189 11.75 8.88 -5.57
N ILE A 190 11.41 8.06 -4.56
CA ILE A 190 11.84 6.66 -4.48
C ILE A 190 11.25 5.84 -5.63
N LEU A 191 9.97 6.04 -5.94
CA LEU A 191 9.29 5.34 -7.03
C LEU A 191 9.89 5.70 -8.39
N ILE A 192 10.17 6.99 -8.63
CA ILE A 192 10.83 7.45 -9.85
C ILE A 192 12.23 6.85 -9.96
N ALA A 193 13.02 6.89 -8.89
CA ALA A 193 14.38 6.33 -8.89
C ALA A 193 14.40 4.81 -9.10
N GLY A 194 13.37 4.10 -8.63
CA GLY A 194 13.22 2.65 -8.78
C GLY A 194 12.52 2.20 -10.07
N ALA A 195 12.00 3.11 -10.90
CA ALA A 195 11.29 2.77 -12.12
C ALA A 195 12.21 2.03 -13.11
N GLY A 196 11.74 0.89 -13.62
CA GLY A 196 12.49 0.02 -14.53
C GLY A 196 13.44 -0.94 -13.81
N SER A 197 13.57 -0.82 -12.49
CA SER A 197 14.31 -1.77 -11.65
C SER A 197 13.39 -2.47 -10.65
N GLN A 198 13.02 -1.81 -9.55
CA GLN A 198 12.07 -2.37 -8.59
C GLN A 198 10.65 -2.34 -9.15
N PHE A 199 10.29 -1.21 -9.77
CA PHE A 199 8.92 -0.91 -10.17
C PHE A 199 8.76 -0.95 -11.67
N ASP A 200 7.57 -1.31 -12.14
CA ASP A 200 7.19 -1.10 -13.53
C ASP A 200 7.07 0.41 -13.82
N PRO A 201 7.83 0.96 -14.79
CA PRO A 201 7.72 2.37 -15.17
C PRO A 201 6.30 2.80 -15.54
N TYR A 202 5.49 1.91 -16.13
CA TYR A 202 4.11 2.20 -16.50
C TYR A 202 3.26 2.51 -15.27
N TRP A 203 3.32 1.66 -14.26
CA TRP A 203 2.52 1.80 -13.03
C TRP A 203 3.00 2.97 -12.17
N VAL A 204 4.31 3.24 -12.11
CA VAL A 204 4.85 4.46 -11.51
C VAL A 204 4.30 5.70 -12.20
N GLY A 205 4.25 5.72 -13.54
CA GLY A 205 3.71 6.85 -14.30
C GLY A 205 2.22 7.09 -14.05
N ILE A 206 1.41 6.03 -13.95
CA ILE A 206 -0.02 6.14 -13.60
C ILE A 206 -0.16 6.72 -12.19
N ALA A 207 0.62 6.22 -11.24
CA ALA A 207 0.53 6.63 -9.83
C ALA A 207 0.85 8.11 -9.65
N ILE A 208 1.92 8.59 -10.27
CA ILE A 208 2.30 10.01 -10.22
C ILE A 208 1.19 10.89 -10.80
N ARG A 209 0.58 10.52 -11.94
CA ARG A 209 -0.53 11.29 -12.52
C ARG A 209 -1.74 11.31 -11.60
N ALA A 210 -2.09 10.15 -11.04
CA ALA A 210 -3.25 10.01 -10.17
C ALA A 210 -3.09 10.83 -8.88
N TRP A 211 -1.91 10.79 -8.25
CA TRP A 211 -1.61 11.56 -7.03
C TRP A 211 -1.44 13.06 -7.28
N ALA A 212 -0.88 13.47 -8.42
CA ALA A 212 -0.74 14.89 -8.76
C ALA A 212 -2.08 15.60 -9.02
N SER A 213 -3.09 14.87 -9.49
CA SER A 213 -4.40 15.43 -9.85
C SER A 213 -5.35 15.67 -8.66
N SER A 214 -4.92 15.42 -7.41
CA SER A 214 -5.75 15.44 -6.19
C SER A 214 -6.98 14.53 -6.22
N LYS A 215 -7.16 13.71 -7.26
CA LYS A 215 -8.21 12.68 -7.33
C LYS A 215 -7.95 11.53 -6.35
N ILE A 216 -6.69 11.35 -5.97
CA ILE A 216 -6.25 10.44 -4.93
C ILE A 216 -5.56 11.28 -3.86
N THR A 217 -6.24 11.52 -2.75
CA THR A 217 -5.62 12.13 -1.56
C THR A 217 -5.05 10.99 -0.70
N PRO A 218 -3.73 10.91 -0.49
CA PRO A 218 -3.17 10.16 0.63
C PRO A 218 -3.79 10.71 1.93
N PRO A 219 -4.12 9.87 2.94
CA PRO A 219 -4.61 10.34 4.22
C PRO A 219 -3.61 11.39 4.77
N ALA A 220 -4.12 12.60 4.99
CA ALA A 220 -3.42 13.86 5.27
C ALA A 220 -2.67 14.55 4.09
N ILE A 221 -3.44 15.20 3.21
CA ILE A 221 -3.00 16.43 2.54
C ILE A 221 -4.09 17.50 2.71
N LEU A 222 -4.21 18.05 3.92
CA LEU A 222 -4.61 19.45 4.05
C LEU A 222 -3.32 20.25 3.97
N ARG A 223 -3.15 20.98 2.87
CA ARG A 223 -2.10 21.99 2.74
C ARG A 223 -2.39 23.09 3.76
N GLU A 224 -1.78 23.07 4.93
CA GLU A 224 -1.54 24.30 5.66
C GLU A 224 -0.25 24.93 5.13
N GLY A 225 -0.36 26.16 4.62
CA GLY A 225 0.81 26.98 4.30
C GLY A 225 1.03 27.31 2.83
N GLN A 226 -0.01 27.68 2.08
CA GLN A 226 0.17 28.72 1.05
C GLN A 226 -0.52 29.99 1.53
N SER A 227 0.23 30.75 2.33
CA SER A 227 -0.04 32.15 2.59
C SER A 227 -0.10 32.88 1.25
N THR A 228 -1.30 33.21 0.80
CA THR A 228 -1.54 34.32 -0.10
C THR A 228 -0.99 35.58 0.56
N ARG A 229 0.20 36.01 0.13
CA ARG A 229 0.59 37.41 0.21
C ARG A 229 0.89 37.89 -1.19
N GLU A 230 -0.15 38.44 -1.79
CA GLU A 230 -0.01 39.66 -2.55
C GLU A 230 0.80 40.66 -1.71
N SER A 231 1.94 41.09 -2.24
CA SER A 231 2.47 42.41 -1.95
C SER A 231 3.21 42.88 -3.19
N ALA A 232 2.44 43.50 -4.08
CA ALA A 232 2.96 44.57 -4.90
C ALA A 232 3.49 45.67 -3.95
N THR A 233 4.77 46.01 -4.04
CA THR A 233 5.29 47.38 -3.85
C THR A 233 6.78 47.40 -4.20
N HIS A 234 7.08 48.22 -5.22
CA HIS A 234 8.28 49.02 -5.47
C HIS A 234 9.65 48.61 -4.89
N PHE A 235 10.67 48.51 -5.76
CA PHE A 235 11.73 49.53 -5.82
C PHE A 235 12.52 49.49 -7.14
N GLU A 236 12.78 50.67 -7.68
CA GLU A 236 13.64 50.98 -8.83
C GLU A 236 15.14 50.88 -8.51
N ALA A 237 15.93 50.93 -9.60
CA ALA A 237 17.29 51.48 -9.72
C ALA A 237 18.48 50.65 -9.21
N ALA A 238 19.20 50.01 -10.14
CA ALA A 238 20.50 50.45 -10.67
C ALA A 238 21.04 49.41 -11.67
#